data_AF-A0A2H1V909-F1
#
_entry.id   AF-A0A2H1V909-F1
#
_cell.length_a   1.000
_cell.length_b   1.000
_cell.length_c   1.000
_cell.angle_alpha   90.00
_cell.angle_beta   90.00
_cell.angle_gamma   90.00
#
_symmetry.space_group_name_H-M   'P 1'
#
loop_
_entity.id
_entity.type
_entity.pdbx_description
1 polymer ?
#
loop_
_entity_poly.entity_id
_entity_poly.type
_entity_poly.pdbx_seq_one_letter_code
_entity_poly.pdbx_strand_id
1 'polypeptide(L)'
;MVRTVYSPEYCLQYLEQYASKEIFVIGLILGQSTAARENVIHLARTPDEKSSESASETSYVLDKIETKTLLNVSEAWVADHAKHVTRMLPGGMFVQGIFITSDEDIFEEPNSFSKVKSIVNHIYKAMNANQYMFGNCPYSNERLMLHMSTSTKVLTCKSIEVGAPAKSTMIKPVEWKFLPKPQQWQRLDCYYEFDDVYPVIVKKSGISVKQQFQQILESAHKTIESSIMFIDGELKDNSEVLESLFKKKKPKTNSKSVQQELPKSMNVSLFVPFENSLPETVEYLECDGSIHFSGVVSSSVFMYPKATVSETIAAVKQDIIRSLASRFTMHCDALIDDNLLPEEKVCFNEPPRRVLVPVGALYLCDYLFPGEAPAEALLSVRELLDLKITEADVICDVETPADTSEFDALDRDASSEELLATPQEASQFMYITGICFAMFVLIVSIIIHYYDGIVKVVSKVLSK
;
A
#
# COMPACT_ATOMS: atom_id res chain seq x y z
N MET A 1 -34.10 -6.14 16.31
CA MET A 1 -34.07 -5.44 15.01
C MET A 1 -33.06 -6.18 14.15
N VAL A 2 -33.44 -6.61 12.94
CA VAL A 2 -32.51 -7.31 12.02
C VAL A 2 -31.49 -6.29 11.51
N ARG A 3 -30.21 -6.65 11.44
CA ARG A 3 -29.14 -5.79 10.88
C ARG A 3 -29.46 -5.49 9.42
N THR A 4 -29.34 -4.23 9.00
CA THR A 4 -29.65 -3.79 7.64
C THR A 4 -28.42 -3.20 6.97
N VAL A 5 -28.12 -3.64 5.76
CA VAL A 5 -27.04 -3.15 4.90
C VAL A 5 -27.65 -2.43 3.71
N TYR A 6 -27.08 -1.29 3.32
CA TYR A 6 -27.54 -0.48 2.20
C TYR A 6 -26.55 -0.52 1.05
N SER A 7 -27.01 -0.79 -0.16
CA SER A 7 -26.18 -0.95 -1.34
C SER A 7 -26.72 -0.14 -2.52
N PRO A 8 -25.87 0.42 -3.40
CA PRO A 8 -26.29 1.02 -4.65
C PRO A 8 -27.05 0.04 -5.55
N GLU A 9 -28.03 0.53 -6.30
CA GLU A 9 -28.79 -0.28 -7.27
C GLU A 9 -27.91 -0.99 -8.31
N TYR A 10 -26.80 -0.37 -8.71
CA TYR A 10 -25.89 -0.97 -9.71
C TYR A 10 -25.26 -2.29 -9.20
N CYS A 11 -25.13 -2.48 -7.89
CA CYS A 11 -24.62 -3.73 -7.32
C CYS A 11 -25.59 -4.89 -7.60
N LEU A 12 -26.90 -4.65 -7.64
CA LEU A 12 -27.88 -5.66 -8.05
C LEU A 12 -27.67 -6.05 -9.51
N GLN A 13 -27.59 -5.05 -10.40
CA GLN A 13 -27.36 -5.27 -11.83
C GLN A 13 -26.05 -6.03 -12.09
N TYR A 14 -25.00 -5.71 -11.33
CA TYR A 14 -23.72 -6.38 -11.37
C TYR A 14 -23.84 -7.87 -11.00
N LEU A 15 -24.52 -8.19 -9.90
CA LEU A 15 -24.77 -9.56 -9.48
C LEU A 15 -25.63 -10.33 -10.50
N GLU A 16 -26.71 -9.72 -11.00
CA GLU A 16 -27.60 -10.35 -12.00
C GLU A 16 -26.87 -10.62 -13.33
N GLN A 17 -26.00 -9.70 -13.75
CA GLN A 17 -25.16 -9.87 -14.93
C GLN A 17 -24.27 -11.11 -14.80
N TYR A 18 -23.58 -11.26 -13.68
CA TYR A 18 -22.71 -12.41 -13.44
C TYR A 18 -23.48 -13.70 -13.27
N ALA A 19 -24.57 -13.66 -12.50
CA ALA A 19 -25.44 -14.79 -12.30
C ALA A 19 -26.06 -15.32 -13.61
N SER A 20 -26.11 -14.50 -14.66
CA SER A 20 -26.66 -14.86 -15.99
C SER A 20 -25.58 -15.31 -16.98
N LYS A 21 -24.31 -15.00 -16.73
CA LYS A 21 -23.19 -15.32 -17.63
C LYS A 21 -22.35 -16.49 -17.13
N GLU A 22 -22.26 -16.67 -15.82
CA GLU A 22 -21.36 -17.63 -15.18
C GLU A 22 -22.12 -18.51 -14.19
N ILE A 23 -21.68 -19.77 -14.09
CA ILE A 23 -22.25 -20.77 -13.17
C ILE A 23 -21.87 -20.50 -11.71
N PHE A 24 -20.73 -19.86 -11.51
CA PHE A 24 -20.14 -19.58 -10.21
C PHE A 24 -19.28 -18.33 -10.29
N VAL A 25 -19.49 -17.38 -9.38
CA VAL A 25 -18.61 -16.23 -9.17
C VAL A 25 -18.46 -16.00 -7.67
N ILE A 26 -17.26 -15.65 -7.23
CA ILE A 26 -16.97 -15.17 -5.89
C ILE A 26 -16.29 -13.81 -5.98
N GLY A 27 -16.55 -12.94 -5.03
CA GLY A 27 -15.88 -11.66 -4.92
C GLY A 27 -16.01 -11.02 -3.56
N LEU A 28 -15.51 -9.81 -3.43
CA LEU A 28 -15.43 -9.03 -2.21
C LEU A 28 -16.57 -8.01 -2.13
N ILE A 29 -17.06 -7.78 -0.91
CA ILE A 29 -18.00 -6.70 -0.61
C ILE A 29 -17.20 -5.56 0.00
N LEU A 30 -17.15 -4.42 -0.68
CA LEU A 30 -16.44 -3.22 -0.24
C LEU A 30 -17.45 -2.24 0.35
N GLY A 31 -17.13 -1.64 1.50
CA GLY A 31 -18.08 -0.74 2.15
C GLY A 31 -17.52 0.03 3.33
N GLN A 32 -18.39 0.86 3.91
CA GLN A 32 -18.17 1.59 5.14
C GLN A 32 -19.21 1.19 6.19
N SER A 33 -18.76 0.86 7.40
CA SER A 33 -19.63 0.62 8.55
C SER A 33 -19.47 1.78 9.52
N THR A 34 -20.54 2.50 9.84
CA THR A 34 -20.55 3.55 10.88
C THR A 34 -21.56 3.16 11.96
N ALA A 35 -21.51 3.82 13.11
CA ALA A 35 -22.51 3.65 14.17
C ALA A 35 -23.94 3.95 13.66
N ALA A 36 -24.07 4.86 12.68
CA ALA A 36 -25.36 5.25 12.13
C ALA A 36 -25.86 4.32 11.01
N ARG A 37 -24.95 3.77 10.19
CA ARG A 37 -25.31 3.02 8.98
C ARG A 37 -24.15 2.20 8.43
N GLU A 38 -24.49 1.05 7.89
CA GLU A 38 -23.61 0.23 7.07
C GLU A 38 -23.96 0.37 5.59
N ASN A 39 -23.01 0.84 4.80
CA ASN A 39 -23.16 1.08 3.37
C ASN A 39 -22.15 0.23 2.60
N VAL A 40 -22.61 -0.45 1.57
CA VAL A 40 -21.79 -1.06 0.54
C VAL A 40 -21.48 0.01 -0.49
N ILE A 41 -20.22 0.09 -0.90
CA ILE A 41 -19.79 1.02 -1.94
C ILE A 41 -19.66 0.35 -3.27
N HIS A 42 -19.18 -0.90 -3.32
CA HIS A 42 -18.83 -1.61 -4.54
C HIS A 42 -18.72 -3.12 -4.30
N LEU A 43 -18.89 -3.90 -5.36
CA LEU A 43 -18.66 -5.34 -5.38
C LEU A 43 -17.55 -5.63 -6.37
N ALA A 44 -16.48 -6.30 -5.93
CA ALA A 44 -15.33 -6.61 -6.77
C ALA A 44 -15.20 -8.13 -6.94
N ARG A 45 -15.42 -8.64 -8.15
CA ARG A 45 -15.18 -10.05 -8.48
C ARG A 45 -13.73 -10.42 -8.16
N THR A 46 -13.53 -11.59 -7.57
CA THR A 46 -12.17 -12.14 -7.40
C THR A 46 -11.62 -12.57 -8.76
N PRO A 47 -10.39 -12.13 -9.13
CA PRO A 47 -9.72 -12.57 -10.34
C PRO A 47 -9.66 -14.09 -10.45
N ASP A 48 -9.58 -14.57 -11.68
CA ASP A 48 -9.33 -15.99 -11.90
C ASP A 48 -7.89 -16.33 -11.50
N GLU A 49 -7.71 -17.44 -10.79
CA GLU A 49 -6.39 -17.95 -10.42
C GLU A 49 -5.67 -18.36 -11.71
N LYS A 50 -4.74 -17.53 -12.18
CA LYS A 50 -3.90 -17.85 -13.33
C LYS A 50 -3.03 -19.03 -12.93
N SER A 51 -3.25 -20.20 -13.53
CA SER A 51 -2.31 -21.33 -13.38
C SER A 51 -0.94 -20.83 -13.83
N SER A 52 0.03 -20.85 -12.93
CA SER A 52 1.41 -20.44 -13.20
C SER A 52 1.86 -20.93 -14.58
N GLU A 53 2.19 -20.01 -15.49
CA GLU A 53 2.84 -20.32 -16.76
C GLU A 53 4.28 -20.80 -16.51
N SER A 54 4.42 -22.01 -15.99
CA SER A 54 5.58 -22.85 -16.26
C SER A 54 5.23 -23.73 -17.46
N ALA A 55 5.05 -23.10 -18.62
CA ALA A 55 4.89 -23.81 -19.89
C ALA A 55 6.28 -24.19 -20.42
N SER A 56 6.85 -25.25 -19.85
CA SER A 56 7.72 -26.12 -20.62
C SER A 56 6.91 -26.63 -21.82
N GLU A 57 7.29 -26.23 -23.02
CA GLU A 57 6.75 -26.70 -24.30
C GLU A 57 6.94 -28.22 -24.43
N THR A 58 6.04 -29.02 -23.87
CA THR A 58 5.70 -30.36 -24.35
C THR A 58 4.64 -31.00 -23.44
N SER A 59 3.37 -30.80 -23.76
CA SER A 59 2.38 -31.89 -23.79
C SER A 59 1.01 -31.34 -24.19
N TYR A 60 0.56 -31.74 -25.38
CA TYR A 60 -0.85 -31.70 -25.74
C TYR A 60 -1.61 -32.67 -24.82
N VAL A 61 -2.27 -32.16 -23.79
CA VAL A 61 -3.26 -32.91 -23.02
C VAL A 61 -4.46 -31.99 -22.81
N LEU A 62 -5.62 -32.49 -23.27
CA LEU A 62 -6.98 -31.96 -23.14
C LEU A 62 -7.16 -30.85 -22.09
N ASP A 63 -7.73 -29.73 -22.52
CA ASP A 63 -8.50 -28.80 -21.69
C ASP A 63 -9.42 -29.59 -20.75
N LYS A 64 -8.98 -29.81 -19.51
CA LYS A 64 -9.91 -30.04 -18.42
C LYS A 64 -10.57 -28.70 -18.19
N ILE A 65 -11.78 -28.54 -18.72
CA ILE A 65 -12.76 -27.58 -18.23
C ILE A 65 -13.03 -27.96 -16.77
N GLU A 66 -12.17 -27.53 -15.85
CA GLU A 66 -12.50 -27.57 -14.44
C GLU A 66 -13.68 -26.63 -14.26
N THR A 67 -14.86 -27.21 -14.04
CA THR A 67 -16.03 -26.44 -13.64
C THR A 67 -15.65 -25.66 -12.38
N LYS A 68 -15.57 -24.34 -12.48
CA LYS A 68 -15.36 -23.47 -11.32
C LYS A 68 -16.48 -23.71 -10.33
N THR A 69 -16.14 -24.29 -9.20
CA THR A 69 -17.05 -24.53 -8.08
C THR A 69 -16.46 -23.90 -6.82
N LEU A 70 -17.31 -23.56 -5.87
CA LEU A 70 -16.93 -22.97 -4.57
C LEU A 70 -15.87 -23.80 -3.83
N LEU A 71 -15.96 -25.13 -3.91
CA LEU A 71 -15.07 -26.04 -3.17
C LEU A 71 -13.63 -25.98 -3.69
N ASN A 72 -13.43 -25.64 -4.95
CA ASN A 72 -12.11 -25.55 -5.59
C ASN A 72 -11.43 -24.18 -5.37
N VAL A 73 -12.13 -23.20 -4.81
CA VAL A 73 -11.57 -21.86 -4.60
C VAL A 73 -10.51 -21.89 -3.50
N SER A 74 -9.31 -21.41 -3.80
CA SER A 74 -8.24 -21.22 -2.82
C SER A 74 -8.59 -20.12 -1.81
N GLU A 75 -8.57 -20.43 -0.51
CA GLU A 75 -8.76 -19.42 0.54
C GLU A 75 -7.67 -18.34 0.52
N ALA A 76 -6.44 -18.75 0.19
CA ALA A 76 -5.29 -17.86 0.12
C ALA A 76 -5.47 -16.84 -1.03
N TRP A 77 -5.95 -17.31 -2.18
CA TRP A 77 -6.18 -16.45 -3.35
C TRP A 77 -7.20 -15.34 -3.07
N VAL A 78 -8.35 -15.68 -2.46
CA VAL A 78 -9.35 -14.67 -2.09
C VAL A 78 -8.82 -13.72 -1.01
N ALA A 79 -8.00 -14.22 -0.08
CA ALA A 79 -7.37 -13.40 0.94
C ALA A 79 -6.32 -12.45 0.36
N ASP A 80 -5.53 -12.86 -0.62
CA ASP A 80 -4.56 -12.01 -1.30
C ASP A 80 -5.26 -10.95 -2.16
N HIS A 81 -6.35 -11.32 -2.85
CA HIS A 81 -7.22 -10.35 -3.51
C HIS A 81 -7.72 -9.29 -2.50
N ALA A 82 -8.19 -9.71 -1.32
CA ALA A 82 -8.63 -8.77 -0.28
C ALA A 82 -7.48 -7.89 0.27
N LYS A 83 -6.23 -8.38 0.31
CA LYS A 83 -5.08 -7.58 0.76
C LYS A 83 -4.78 -6.47 -0.25
N HIS A 84 -4.77 -6.80 -1.54
CA HIS A 84 -4.54 -5.83 -2.60
C HIS A 84 -5.65 -4.78 -2.64
N VAL A 85 -6.92 -5.21 -2.60
CA VAL A 85 -8.04 -4.28 -2.56
C VAL A 85 -8.01 -3.40 -1.30
N THR A 86 -7.58 -3.93 -0.14
CA THR A 86 -7.42 -3.11 1.07
C THR A 86 -6.47 -1.92 0.86
N ARG A 87 -5.37 -2.08 0.10
CA ARG A 87 -4.47 -0.97 -0.26
C ARG A 87 -5.16 0.12 -1.07
N MET A 88 -6.15 -0.27 -1.87
CA MET A 88 -6.93 0.63 -2.73
C MET A 88 -8.08 1.34 -2.01
N LEU A 89 -8.39 0.95 -0.77
CA LEU A 89 -9.49 1.54 0.00
C LEU A 89 -9.03 2.78 0.78
N PRO A 90 -9.79 3.88 0.74
CA PRO A 90 -9.54 5.01 1.62
C PRO A 90 -9.87 4.64 3.08
N GLY A 91 -9.35 5.42 4.01
CA GLY A 91 -9.64 5.24 5.44
C GLY A 91 -11.15 5.23 5.76
N GLY A 92 -11.54 4.45 6.77
CA GLY A 92 -12.94 4.23 7.11
C GLY A 92 -13.71 3.32 6.15
N MET A 93 -13.06 2.76 5.12
CA MET A 93 -13.63 1.72 4.24
C MET A 93 -12.88 0.40 4.40
N PHE A 94 -13.60 -0.70 4.26
CA PHE A 94 -13.11 -2.05 4.53
C PHE A 94 -13.70 -3.08 3.56
N VAL A 95 -13.02 -4.22 3.45
CA VAL A 95 -13.60 -5.46 2.91
C VAL A 95 -14.55 -6.03 3.97
N GLN A 96 -15.86 -5.80 3.80
CA GLN A 96 -16.89 -6.19 4.77
C GLN A 96 -17.24 -7.68 4.72
N GLY A 97 -16.91 -8.36 3.63
CA GLY A 97 -17.30 -9.75 3.41
C GLY A 97 -17.11 -10.20 1.98
N ILE A 98 -17.82 -11.26 1.61
CA ILE A 98 -17.78 -11.83 0.27
C ILE A 98 -19.18 -11.97 -0.33
N PHE A 99 -19.26 -11.87 -1.66
CA PHE A 99 -20.45 -12.26 -2.40
C PHE A 99 -20.17 -13.50 -3.24
N ILE A 100 -21.20 -14.33 -3.44
CA ILE A 100 -21.16 -15.52 -4.27
C ILE A 100 -22.41 -15.54 -5.15
N THR A 101 -22.24 -15.80 -6.45
CA THR A 101 -23.35 -16.18 -7.33
C THR A 101 -23.19 -17.65 -7.69
N SER A 102 -24.14 -18.50 -7.33
CA SER A 102 -24.12 -19.95 -7.64
C SER A 102 -25.53 -20.50 -7.69
N ASP A 103 -25.74 -21.67 -8.30
CA ASP A 103 -27.06 -22.32 -8.25
C ASP A 103 -27.32 -22.94 -6.87
N GLU A 104 -26.29 -23.57 -6.30
CA GLU A 104 -26.32 -24.17 -4.97
C GLU A 104 -26.49 -23.11 -3.86
N ASP A 105 -27.37 -23.38 -2.89
CA ASP A 105 -27.52 -22.56 -1.69
C ASP A 105 -26.33 -22.81 -0.74
N ILE A 106 -25.44 -21.82 -0.66
CA ILE A 106 -24.21 -21.87 0.12
C ILE A 106 -24.45 -21.95 1.64
N PHE A 107 -25.68 -21.72 2.12
CA PHE A 107 -26.01 -21.71 3.54
C PHE A 107 -26.68 -22.99 4.02
N GLU A 108 -27.36 -23.73 3.14
CA GLU A 108 -27.99 -25.01 3.48
C GLU A 108 -27.03 -26.18 3.29
N GLU A 109 -26.20 -26.14 2.24
CA GLU A 109 -25.23 -27.19 1.96
C GLU A 109 -24.03 -27.16 2.92
N PRO A 110 -23.81 -28.19 3.77
CA PRO A 110 -22.81 -28.14 4.84
C PRO A 110 -21.37 -27.94 4.35
N ASN A 111 -21.00 -28.54 3.22
CA ASN A 111 -19.66 -28.45 2.65
C ASN A 111 -19.38 -27.05 2.10
N SER A 112 -20.31 -26.51 1.31
CA SER A 112 -20.28 -25.15 0.78
C SER A 112 -20.20 -24.13 1.91
N PHE A 113 -21.04 -24.29 2.93
CA PHE A 113 -21.04 -23.40 4.08
C PHE A 113 -19.74 -23.46 4.90
N SER A 114 -19.18 -24.65 5.10
CA SER A 114 -17.87 -24.83 5.74
C SER A 114 -16.75 -24.14 4.95
N LYS A 115 -16.77 -24.26 3.62
CA LYS A 115 -15.79 -23.61 2.74
C LYS A 115 -15.90 -22.07 2.80
N VAL A 116 -17.11 -21.52 2.76
CA VAL A 116 -17.36 -20.08 2.91
C VAL A 116 -16.82 -19.57 4.25
N LYS A 117 -17.08 -20.28 5.35
CA LYS A 117 -16.50 -19.95 6.66
C LYS A 117 -14.97 -19.98 6.65
N SER A 118 -14.37 -20.97 6.00
CA SER A 118 -12.92 -21.10 5.85
C SER A 118 -12.34 -19.86 5.15
N ILE A 119 -12.89 -19.49 3.99
CA ILE A 119 -12.48 -18.32 3.19
C ILE A 119 -12.55 -17.05 4.04
N VAL A 120 -13.70 -16.77 4.65
CA VAL A 120 -13.92 -15.53 5.41
C VAL A 120 -13.00 -15.43 6.64
N ASN A 121 -12.72 -16.56 7.33
CA ASN A 121 -11.73 -16.59 8.41
C ASN A 121 -10.28 -16.44 7.90
N HIS A 122 -9.97 -16.97 6.71
CA HIS A 122 -8.65 -16.82 6.12
C HIS A 122 -8.38 -15.36 5.74
N ILE A 123 -9.36 -14.68 5.12
CA ILE A 123 -9.34 -13.23 4.87
C ILE A 123 -9.08 -12.47 6.18
N TYR A 124 -9.84 -12.76 7.24
CA TYR A 124 -9.68 -12.10 8.53
C TYR A 124 -8.26 -12.25 9.10
N LYS A 125 -7.70 -13.45 9.07
CA LYS A 125 -6.32 -13.71 9.54
C LYS A 125 -5.29 -12.97 8.69
N ALA A 126 -5.44 -13.04 7.36
CA ALA A 126 -4.58 -12.37 6.41
C ALA A 126 -4.56 -10.83 6.62
N MET A 127 -5.73 -10.22 6.86
CA MET A 127 -5.84 -8.78 7.15
C MET A 127 -5.23 -8.38 8.49
N ASN A 128 -5.13 -9.29 9.47
CA ASN A 128 -4.51 -9.02 10.77
C ASN A 128 -2.98 -9.14 10.75
N ALA A 129 -2.37 -9.63 9.66
CA ALA A 129 -0.91 -9.80 9.58
C ALA A 129 -0.15 -8.46 9.63
N ASN A 130 -0.77 -7.37 9.18
CA ASN A 130 -0.22 -6.01 9.26
C ASN A 130 -1.28 -5.06 9.82
N GLN A 131 -1.13 -4.69 11.10
CA GLN A 131 -2.07 -3.80 11.79
C GLN A 131 -2.17 -2.40 11.15
N TYR A 132 -1.09 -1.90 10.53
CA TYR A 132 -1.04 -0.58 9.92
C TYR A 132 -1.77 -0.50 8.57
N MET A 133 -2.13 -1.65 8.00
CA MET A 133 -3.00 -1.70 6.82
C MET A 133 -4.47 -1.43 7.15
N PHE A 134 -4.87 -1.54 8.44
CA PHE A 134 -6.26 -1.42 8.86
C PHE A 134 -7.23 -2.24 7.98
N GLY A 135 -6.85 -3.49 7.66
CA GLY A 135 -7.62 -4.33 6.73
C GLY A 135 -8.92 -4.87 7.32
N ASN A 136 -8.92 -5.12 8.64
CA ASN A 136 -10.13 -5.46 9.37
C ASN A 136 -10.75 -4.21 9.99
N CYS A 137 -12.08 -4.12 9.95
CA CYS A 137 -12.84 -3.10 10.67
C CYS A 137 -12.57 -3.20 12.18
N PRO A 138 -12.02 -2.15 12.83
CA PRO A 138 -11.51 -2.25 14.20
C PRO A 138 -12.61 -2.42 15.27
N TYR A 139 -13.85 -2.09 14.92
CA TYR A 139 -15.02 -2.18 15.81
C TYR A 139 -15.99 -3.31 15.44
N SER A 140 -15.64 -4.18 14.48
CA SER A 140 -16.50 -5.32 14.12
C SER A 140 -15.74 -6.51 13.53
N ASN A 141 -15.96 -7.68 14.15
CA ASN A 141 -15.55 -8.98 13.65
C ASN A 141 -16.68 -9.70 12.90
N GLU A 142 -17.81 -9.05 12.62
CA GLU A 142 -18.82 -9.65 11.76
C GLU A 142 -18.45 -9.46 10.28
N ARG A 143 -18.63 -10.50 9.47
CA ARG A 143 -18.40 -10.48 8.02
C ARG A 143 -19.65 -10.87 7.27
N LEU A 144 -19.93 -10.16 6.19
CA LEU A 144 -21.09 -10.38 5.33
C LEU A 144 -20.83 -11.55 4.37
N MET A 145 -21.87 -12.34 4.14
CA MET A 145 -21.94 -13.37 3.11
C MET A 145 -23.20 -13.08 2.31
N LEU A 146 -23.00 -12.59 1.08
CA LEU A 146 -24.09 -12.33 0.14
C LEU A 146 -24.13 -13.48 -0.87
N HIS A 147 -25.30 -14.06 -1.08
CA HIS A 147 -25.53 -15.11 -2.07
C HIS A 147 -26.63 -14.70 -3.03
N MET A 148 -26.40 -14.89 -4.33
CA MET A 148 -27.44 -14.82 -5.34
C MET A 148 -27.54 -16.16 -6.08
N SER A 149 -28.74 -16.75 -6.09
CA SER A 149 -29.01 -17.94 -6.89
C SER A 149 -28.93 -17.64 -8.38
N THR A 150 -28.15 -18.41 -9.15
CA THR A 150 -28.04 -18.21 -10.60
C THR A 150 -29.33 -18.59 -11.34
N SER A 151 -30.07 -19.59 -10.85
CA SER A 151 -31.34 -20.04 -11.42
C SER A 151 -32.54 -19.14 -11.05
N THR A 152 -32.70 -18.80 -9.77
CA THR A 152 -33.89 -18.09 -9.27
C THR A 152 -33.68 -16.59 -9.13
N LYS A 153 -32.42 -16.11 -9.17
CA LYS A 153 -32.02 -14.72 -8.87
C LYS A 153 -32.40 -14.25 -7.46
N VAL A 154 -32.77 -15.17 -6.57
CA VAL A 154 -33.05 -14.85 -5.16
C VAL A 154 -31.75 -14.43 -4.48
N LEU A 155 -31.80 -13.30 -3.77
CA LEU A 155 -30.69 -12.72 -3.03
C LEU A 155 -30.86 -12.97 -1.53
N THR A 156 -29.86 -13.58 -0.91
CA THR A 156 -29.85 -13.89 0.53
C THR A 156 -28.57 -13.34 1.16
N CYS A 157 -28.68 -12.61 2.27
CA CYS A 157 -27.53 -12.10 3.02
C CYS A 157 -27.54 -12.59 4.48
N LYS A 158 -26.39 -13.07 4.95
CA LYS A 158 -26.17 -13.47 6.34
C LYS A 158 -24.82 -12.93 6.83
N SER A 159 -24.64 -12.78 8.13
CA SER A 159 -23.35 -12.44 8.74
C SER A 159 -22.85 -13.56 9.65
N ILE A 160 -21.53 -13.67 9.76
CA ILE A 160 -20.82 -14.55 10.70
C ILE A 160 -19.75 -13.78 11.44
N GLU A 161 -19.51 -14.16 12.68
CA GLU A 161 -18.38 -13.66 13.47
C GLU A 161 -17.11 -14.45 13.16
N VAL A 162 -16.03 -13.75 12.85
CA VAL A 162 -14.69 -14.31 12.62
C VAL A 162 -13.77 -14.10 13.81
N GLY A 163 -12.69 -14.89 13.89
CA GLY A 163 -11.71 -14.80 14.99
C GLY A 163 -12.14 -15.50 16.28
N ALA A 164 -13.40 -15.93 16.39
CA ALA A 164 -13.89 -16.78 17.47
C ALA A 164 -13.60 -18.27 17.20
N PRO A 165 -13.48 -19.13 18.24
CA PRO A 165 -13.31 -20.57 18.07
C PRO A 165 -14.49 -21.19 17.29
N ALA A 166 -14.19 -22.11 16.36
CA ALA A 166 -15.10 -22.63 15.32
C ALA A 166 -16.46 -23.19 15.81
N LYS A 167 -16.58 -23.53 17.09
CA LYS A 167 -17.82 -24.05 17.70
C LYS A 167 -18.82 -22.95 18.11
N SER A 168 -18.44 -21.66 18.05
CA SER A 168 -19.24 -20.52 18.53
C SER A 168 -19.81 -19.63 17.41
N THR A 169 -19.59 -19.96 16.14
CA THR A 169 -19.98 -19.08 15.03
C THR A 169 -21.48 -19.17 14.74
N MET A 170 -22.26 -18.27 15.35
CA MET A 170 -23.68 -18.07 15.06
C MET A 170 -23.85 -17.32 13.74
N ILE A 171 -24.73 -17.81 12.87
CA ILE A 171 -25.14 -17.11 11.65
C ILE A 171 -26.30 -16.19 11.99
N LYS A 172 -26.23 -14.93 11.55
CA LYS A 172 -27.31 -13.96 11.72
C LYS A 172 -27.87 -13.54 10.36
N PRO A 173 -29.19 -13.49 10.16
CA PRO A 173 -29.76 -12.94 8.93
C PRO A 173 -29.48 -11.44 8.85
N VAL A 174 -29.21 -10.96 7.63
CA VAL A 174 -28.98 -9.55 7.33
C VAL A 174 -29.95 -9.10 6.25
N GLU A 175 -30.64 -8.00 6.49
CA GLU A 175 -31.52 -7.38 5.50
C GLU A 175 -30.68 -6.55 4.52
N TRP A 176 -30.74 -6.88 3.24
CA TRP A 176 -30.04 -6.15 2.19
C TRP A 176 -31.00 -5.21 1.47
N LYS A 177 -30.72 -3.91 1.46
CA LYS A 177 -31.56 -2.88 0.83
C LYS A 177 -30.81 -2.16 -0.29
N PHE A 178 -31.35 -2.25 -1.50
CA PHE A 178 -30.86 -1.43 -2.61
C PHE A 178 -31.43 -0.01 -2.53
N LEU A 179 -30.57 0.96 -2.80
CA LEU A 179 -30.92 2.38 -2.81
C LEU A 179 -31.11 2.86 -4.26
N PRO A 180 -32.30 3.38 -4.61
CA PRO A 180 -32.58 3.86 -5.96
C PRO A 180 -31.87 5.18 -6.27
N LYS A 181 -31.44 5.91 -5.24
CA LYS A 181 -30.67 7.15 -5.37
C LYS A 181 -29.24 6.91 -4.92
N PRO A 182 -28.24 7.47 -5.61
CA PRO A 182 -26.85 7.44 -5.16
C PRO A 182 -26.72 7.95 -3.72
N GLN A 183 -25.95 7.22 -2.92
CA GLN A 183 -25.60 7.65 -1.57
C GLN A 183 -24.82 8.97 -1.64
N GLN A 184 -25.23 9.96 -0.86
CA GLN A 184 -24.45 11.19 -0.69
C GLN A 184 -23.30 10.91 0.27
N TRP A 185 -22.08 11.26 -0.13
CA TRP A 185 -20.88 11.13 0.67
C TRP A 185 -20.38 12.52 1.08
N GLN A 186 -19.65 12.58 2.19
CA GLN A 186 -18.88 13.76 2.57
C GLN A 186 -17.42 13.49 2.34
N ARG A 187 -16.80 14.28 1.47
CA ARG A 187 -15.37 14.17 1.16
C ARG A 187 -14.58 15.03 2.14
N LEU A 188 -13.53 14.47 2.72
CA LEU A 188 -12.57 15.18 3.55
C LEU A 188 -11.16 14.97 2.97
N ASP A 189 -10.48 16.07 2.71
CA ASP A 189 -9.13 16.07 2.16
C ASP A 189 -8.13 16.56 3.22
N CYS A 190 -7.07 15.80 3.44
CA CYS A 190 -5.98 16.10 4.36
C CYS A 190 -4.64 15.89 3.64
N TYR A 191 -3.68 16.78 3.86
CA TYR A 191 -2.33 16.66 3.34
C TYR A 191 -1.38 16.56 4.53
N TYR A 192 -0.76 15.40 4.71
CA TYR A 192 0.18 15.16 5.78
C TYR A 192 1.60 15.32 5.26
N GLU A 193 2.29 16.36 5.74
CA GLU A 193 3.71 16.57 5.48
C GLU A 193 4.51 15.57 6.31
N PHE A 194 5.32 14.76 5.63
CA PHE A 194 6.18 13.76 6.24
C PHE A 194 7.63 14.11 5.94
N ASP A 195 8.22 14.89 6.85
CA ASP A 195 9.58 15.42 6.76
C ASP A 195 10.35 15.05 8.04
N ASP A 196 10.82 13.81 8.12
CA ASP A 196 11.39 13.22 9.32
C ASP A 196 12.70 12.47 9.02
N VAL A 197 13.68 12.59 9.92
CA VAL A 197 14.97 11.91 9.84
C VAL A 197 15.06 10.80 10.89
N TYR A 198 15.33 9.58 10.43
CA TYR A 198 15.43 8.38 11.27
C TYR A 198 16.84 7.82 11.28
N PRO A 199 17.46 7.60 12.45
CA PRO A 199 18.79 7.00 12.53
C PRO A 199 18.77 5.50 12.20
N VAL A 200 19.81 5.03 11.51
CA VAL A 200 20.07 3.59 11.29
C VAL A 200 20.93 3.07 12.43
N ILE A 201 20.30 2.50 13.46
CA ILE A 201 20.99 2.06 14.69
C ILE A 201 21.80 0.79 14.44
N VAL A 202 23.09 0.80 14.80
CA VAL A 202 23.96 -0.36 14.70
C VAL A 202 23.55 -1.42 15.72
N LYS A 203 23.09 -2.58 15.24
CA LYS A 203 22.85 -3.76 16.10
C LYS A 203 23.88 -4.83 15.78
N LYS A 204 24.37 -5.52 16.81
CA LYS A 204 25.37 -6.62 16.66
C LYS A 204 24.95 -7.72 15.68
N SER A 205 23.66 -7.87 15.41
CA SER A 205 23.07 -8.85 14.48
C SER A 205 22.70 -8.27 13.10
N GLY A 206 22.96 -6.98 12.85
CA GLY A 206 22.34 -6.23 11.75
C GLY A 206 20.84 -5.99 11.95
N ILE A 207 20.25 -5.16 11.10
CA ILE A 207 18.80 -4.94 10.97
C ILE A 207 18.42 -5.06 9.49
N SER A 208 17.30 -5.72 9.17
CA SER A 208 16.85 -5.75 7.78
C SER A 208 16.14 -4.45 7.41
N VAL A 209 16.24 -4.04 6.14
CA VAL A 209 15.53 -2.86 5.59
C VAL A 209 14.04 -2.90 5.95
N LYS A 210 13.40 -4.06 5.79
CA LYS A 210 12.01 -4.28 6.17
C LYS A 210 11.72 -3.99 7.64
N GLN A 211 12.59 -4.43 8.56
CA GLN A 211 12.42 -4.14 9.99
C GLN A 211 12.62 -2.66 10.30
N GLN A 212 13.50 -1.98 9.58
CA GLN A 212 13.74 -0.56 9.74
C GLN A 212 12.51 0.25 9.29
N PHE A 213 11.99 0.01 8.08
CA PHE A 213 10.77 0.65 7.59
C PHE A 213 9.56 0.36 8.51
N GLN A 214 9.49 -0.82 9.12
CA GLN A 214 8.45 -1.13 10.10
C GLN A 214 8.57 -0.29 11.39
N GLN A 215 9.77 -0.04 11.89
CA GLN A 215 9.98 0.84 13.06
C GLN A 215 9.63 2.30 12.74
N ILE A 216 9.99 2.76 11.54
CA ILE A 216 9.66 4.11 11.06
C ILE A 216 8.14 4.27 10.94
N LEU A 217 7.46 3.29 10.35
CA LEU A 217 6.00 3.27 10.27
C LEU A 217 5.33 3.26 11.66
N GLU A 218 5.89 2.52 12.61
CA GLU A 218 5.40 2.53 14.00
C GLU A 218 5.57 3.92 14.64
N SER A 219 6.69 4.59 14.39
CA SER A 219 6.92 5.96 14.88
C SER A 219 5.92 6.93 14.25
N ALA A 220 5.77 6.92 12.93
CA ALA A 220 4.78 7.75 12.23
C ALA A 220 3.35 7.48 12.72
N HIS A 221 3.01 6.22 12.98
CA HIS A 221 1.72 5.84 13.57
C HIS A 221 1.49 6.48 14.94
N LYS A 222 2.48 6.45 15.85
CA LYS A 222 2.36 7.10 17.17
C LYS A 222 2.16 8.61 17.05
N THR A 223 2.89 9.24 16.13
CA THR A 223 2.82 10.67 15.84
C THR A 223 1.45 11.07 15.29
N ILE A 224 0.93 10.33 14.31
CA ILE A 224 -0.38 10.58 13.72
C ILE A 224 -1.50 10.25 14.72
N GLU A 225 -1.35 9.23 15.55
CA GLU A 225 -2.35 8.89 16.57
C GLU A 225 -2.48 9.98 17.64
N SER A 226 -1.38 10.61 18.06
CA SER A 226 -1.40 11.72 19.03
C SER A 226 -1.87 13.06 18.44
N SER A 227 -2.02 13.16 17.12
CA SER A 227 -2.41 14.40 16.44
C SER A 227 -3.84 14.86 16.74
N ILE A 228 -4.03 16.18 16.64
CA ILE A 228 -5.31 16.89 16.75
C ILE A 228 -5.72 17.37 15.36
N MET A 229 -7.01 17.25 15.03
CA MET A 229 -7.52 17.58 13.70
C MET A 229 -8.55 18.71 13.76
N PHE A 230 -8.43 19.64 12.81
CA PHE A 230 -9.38 20.70 12.56
C PHE A 230 -10.10 20.44 11.24
N ILE A 231 -11.41 20.66 11.21
CA ILE A 231 -12.23 20.51 9.99
C ILE A 231 -12.67 21.90 9.55
N ASP A 232 -12.25 22.30 8.36
CA ASP A 232 -12.34 23.65 7.81
C ASP A 232 -11.83 24.73 8.80
N GLY A 233 -10.70 24.46 9.46
CA GLY A 233 -10.08 25.40 10.42
C GLY A 233 -10.76 25.49 11.78
N GLU A 234 -11.73 24.63 12.09
CA GLU A 234 -12.41 24.59 13.39
C GLU A 234 -12.23 23.25 14.09
N LEU A 235 -11.93 23.28 15.39
CA LEU A 235 -11.97 22.09 16.25
C LEU A 235 -13.42 21.72 16.51
N LYS A 236 -13.81 20.50 16.15
CA LYS A 236 -15.19 20.02 16.28
C LYS A 236 -15.32 19.05 17.44
N ASP A 237 -16.53 18.98 18.00
CA ASP A 237 -16.83 17.98 19.03
C ASP A 237 -16.88 16.58 18.39
N ASN A 238 -16.25 15.60 19.03
CA ASN A 238 -16.13 14.23 18.52
C ASN A 238 -17.48 13.56 18.27
N SER A 239 -18.54 13.95 18.98
CA SER A 239 -19.90 13.42 18.83
C SER A 239 -20.75 14.18 17.80
N GLU A 240 -20.29 15.34 17.31
CA GLU A 240 -20.99 16.09 16.27
C GLU A 240 -21.06 15.26 14.98
N VAL A 241 -22.18 15.36 14.28
CA VAL A 241 -22.45 14.64 13.04
C VAL A 241 -22.04 15.49 11.84
N LEU A 242 -21.38 14.90 10.83
CA LEU A 242 -20.88 15.63 9.67
C LEU A 242 -21.94 16.46 8.94
N GLU A 243 -23.16 15.95 8.75
CA GLU A 243 -24.26 16.67 8.07
C GLU A 243 -24.56 18.05 8.71
N SER A 244 -24.34 18.18 10.02
CA SER A 244 -24.58 19.43 10.75
C SER A 244 -23.57 20.53 10.39
N LEU A 245 -22.36 20.15 9.94
CA LEU A 245 -21.32 21.06 9.51
C LEU A 245 -21.71 21.78 8.19
N PHE A 246 -22.47 21.12 7.33
CA PHE A 246 -22.92 21.66 6.03
C PHE A 246 -24.06 22.67 6.16
N LYS A 247 -24.97 22.48 7.12
CA LYS A 247 -26.15 23.35 7.27
C LYS A 247 -25.77 24.76 7.74
N LYS A 248 -24.64 24.91 8.42
CA LYS A 248 -24.14 26.21 8.90
C LYS A 248 -23.54 27.09 7.79
N LYS A 249 -23.16 26.54 6.62
CA LYS A 249 -22.39 27.25 5.58
C LYS A 249 -23.13 27.55 4.25
N LYS A 250 -24.43 27.31 4.10
CA LYS A 250 -25.14 27.66 2.83
C LYS A 250 -25.68 29.09 2.81
N PRO A 251 -25.19 30.00 1.94
CA PRO A 251 -25.99 31.10 1.44
C PRO A 251 -27.05 30.55 0.46
N LYS A 252 -28.24 31.15 0.44
CA LYS A 252 -29.34 30.77 -0.45
C LYS A 252 -28.99 31.12 -1.90
N THR A 253 -28.50 30.17 -2.69
CA THR A 253 -28.52 30.26 -4.15
C THR A 253 -29.11 28.98 -4.74
N ASN A 254 -30.27 29.15 -5.38
CA ASN A 254 -30.96 28.13 -6.16
C ASN A 254 -30.27 27.97 -7.52
N SER A 255 -29.59 26.85 -7.73
CA SER A 255 -29.35 26.33 -9.08
C SER A 255 -29.48 24.81 -9.04
N LYS A 256 -30.52 24.31 -9.69
CA LYS A 256 -30.73 22.87 -9.95
C LYS A 256 -29.99 22.54 -11.24
N SER A 257 -28.82 21.93 -11.12
CA SER A 257 -28.22 21.11 -12.18
C SER A 257 -28.09 19.69 -11.63
N VAL A 258 -28.80 18.75 -12.25
CA VAL A 258 -28.67 17.31 -11.99
C VAL A 258 -27.54 16.80 -12.87
N GLN A 259 -26.32 17.11 -12.48
CA GLN A 259 -25.15 16.34 -12.87
C GLN A 259 -24.63 15.66 -11.61
N GLN A 260 -24.03 14.49 -11.77
CA GLN A 260 -23.50 13.66 -10.69
C GLN A 260 -22.25 14.34 -10.10
N GLU A 261 -22.45 15.49 -9.44
CA GLU A 261 -21.38 16.32 -8.90
C GLU A 261 -20.73 15.59 -7.73
N LEU A 262 -19.41 15.53 -7.78
CA LEU A 262 -18.60 15.03 -6.68
C LEU A 262 -18.90 15.79 -5.39
N PRO A 263 -18.84 15.13 -4.22
CA PRO A 263 -19.01 15.82 -2.96
C PRO A 263 -18.01 16.97 -2.82
N LYS A 264 -18.52 18.16 -2.48
CA LYS A 264 -17.66 19.29 -2.11
C LYS A 264 -16.76 18.86 -0.93
N SER A 265 -15.45 19.00 -1.08
CA SER A 265 -14.52 18.61 -0.03
C SER A 265 -14.50 19.59 1.13
N MET A 266 -14.32 19.03 2.34
CA MET A 266 -13.92 19.75 3.54
C MET A 266 -12.42 19.61 3.71
N ASN A 267 -11.75 20.69 4.08
CA ASN A 267 -10.33 20.65 4.35
C ASN A 267 -10.09 20.18 5.79
N VAL A 268 -9.14 19.27 5.96
CA VAL A 268 -8.72 18.76 7.25
C VAL A 268 -7.27 19.14 7.48
N SER A 269 -7.02 19.82 8.60
CA SER A 269 -5.67 20.16 9.04
C SER A 269 -5.31 19.27 10.22
N LEU A 270 -4.21 18.55 10.10
CA LEU A 270 -3.68 17.65 11.12
C LEU A 270 -2.48 18.32 11.82
N PHE A 271 -2.54 18.43 13.14
CA PHE A 271 -1.50 19.04 13.96
C PHE A 271 -0.91 17.99 14.89
N VAL A 272 0.39 17.76 14.77
CA VAL A 272 1.13 16.85 15.64
C VAL A 272 1.55 17.60 16.92
N PRO A 273 1.44 17.00 18.11
CA PRO A 273 1.93 17.61 19.34
C PRO A 273 3.45 17.80 19.27
N PHE A 274 3.92 19.01 19.52
CA PHE A 274 5.34 19.32 19.64
C PHE A 274 5.71 19.51 21.11
N GLU A 275 6.59 18.66 21.63
CA GLU A 275 7.16 18.83 22.97
C GLU A 275 8.41 19.71 22.89
N ASN A 276 8.31 20.93 23.44
CA ASN A 276 9.40 21.91 23.46
C ASN A 276 10.33 21.74 24.68
N SER A 277 10.44 20.54 25.24
CA SER A 277 11.30 20.24 26.37
C SER A 277 12.53 19.46 25.90
N LEU A 278 13.71 19.98 26.21
CA LEU A 278 14.94 19.21 26.06
C LEU A 278 14.90 18.02 27.05
N PRO A 279 15.29 16.81 26.64
CA PRO A 279 15.38 15.68 27.55
C PRO A 279 16.36 15.99 28.68
N GLU A 280 16.06 15.54 29.90
CA GLU A 280 16.92 15.75 31.07
C GLU A 280 18.31 15.10 30.91
N THR A 281 18.40 14.09 30.06
CA THR A 281 19.61 13.33 29.75
C THR A 281 19.78 13.19 28.24
N VAL A 282 21.01 13.38 27.75
CA VAL A 282 21.39 13.13 26.36
C VAL A 282 22.05 11.76 26.28
N GLU A 283 21.53 10.89 25.43
CA GLU A 283 22.13 9.58 25.14
C GLU A 283 22.84 9.61 23.79
N TYR A 284 24.04 9.01 23.72
CA TYR A 284 24.78 8.85 22.48
C TYR A 284 24.40 7.50 21.85
N LEU A 285 23.99 7.54 20.58
CA LEU A 285 23.63 6.36 19.78
C LEU A 285 24.63 6.18 18.64
N GLU A 286 25.25 4.99 18.57
CA GLU A 286 26.09 4.61 17.42
C GLU A 286 25.18 4.24 16.24
N CYS A 287 25.38 4.89 15.10
CA CYS A 287 24.54 4.77 13.91
C CYS A 287 25.39 4.56 12.65
N ASP A 288 24.94 3.70 11.74
CA ASP A 288 25.60 3.44 10.44
C ASP A 288 25.17 4.47 9.37
N GLY A 289 24.13 5.26 9.64
CA GLY A 289 23.60 6.27 8.74
C GLY A 289 22.26 6.82 9.22
N SER A 290 21.56 7.51 8.32
CA SER A 290 20.21 8.02 8.54
C SER A 290 19.35 7.87 7.30
N ILE A 291 18.04 7.69 7.49
CA ILE A 291 17.04 7.74 6.43
C ILE A 291 16.23 9.02 6.62
N HIS A 292 16.19 9.87 5.61
CA HIS A 292 15.36 11.05 5.58
C HIS A 292 14.16 10.79 4.67
N PHE A 293 12.96 10.98 5.19
CA PHE A 293 11.74 11.05 4.38
C PHE A 293 11.37 12.50 4.21
N SER A 294 11.03 12.89 2.98
CA SER A 294 10.49 14.22 2.68
C SER A 294 9.37 14.08 1.64
N GLY A 295 8.25 14.75 1.88
CA GLY A 295 7.13 14.79 0.94
C GLY A 295 5.78 14.92 1.63
N VAL A 296 4.72 14.81 0.83
CA VAL A 296 3.33 14.94 1.29
C VAL A 296 2.56 13.67 0.99
N VAL A 297 1.88 13.14 2.01
CA VAL A 297 0.91 12.05 1.89
C VAL A 297 -0.48 12.66 1.79
N SER A 298 -1.09 12.53 0.62
CA SER A 298 -2.46 12.96 0.36
C SER A 298 -3.46 11.95 0.89
N SER A 299 -4.47 12.44 1.63
CA SER A 299 -5.59 11.66 2.14
C SER A 299 -6.91 12.26 1.66
N SER A 300 -7.75 11.42 1.06
CA SER A 300 -9.10 11.77 0.61
C SER A 300 -10.07 10.70 1.08
N VAL A 301 -10.77 10.97 2.18
CA VAL A 301 -11.73 10.03 2.77
C VAL A 301 -13.17 10.44 2.46
N PHE A 302 -14.04 9.44 2.33
CA PHE A 302 -15.46 9.62 2.06
C PHE A 302 -16.29 9.02 3.19
N MET A 303 -17.05 9.87 3.87
CA MET A 303 -17.83 9.49 5.06
C MET A 303 -19.33 9.62 4.81
N TYR A 304 -20.10 8.70 5.37
CA TYR A 304 -21.55 8.81 5.44
C TYR A 304 -21.93 10.12 6.17
N PRO A 305 -22.88 10.93 5.68
CA PRO A 305 -23.20 12.22 6.30
C PRO A 305 -23.60 12.16 7.77
N LYS A 306 -24.13 11.01 8.23
CA LYS A 306 -24.47 10.83 9.66
C LYS A 306 -23.35 10.21 10.51
N ALA A 307 -22.17 10.02 9.93
CA ALA A 307 -20.98 9.66 10.69
C ALA A 307 -20.61 10.79 11.65
N THR A 308 -19.99 10.40 12.76
CA THR A 308 -19.46 11.32 13.77
C THR A 308 -18.13 11.90 13.33
N VAL A 309 -17.75 13.04 13.92
CA VAL A 309 -16.41 13.61 13.78
C VAL A 309 -15.36 12.61 14.26
N SER A 310 -15.61 11.86 15.34
CA SER A 310 -14.67 10.83 15.83
C SER A 310 -14.38 9.74 14.79
N GLU A 311 -15.42 9.21 14.13
CA GLU A 311 -15.25 8.22 13.05
C GLU A 311 -14.48 8.79 11.87
N THR A 312 -14.65 10.09 11.62
CA THR A 312 -13.99 10.80 10.54
C THR A 312 -12.51 11.02 10.83
N ILE A 313 -12.17 11.43 12.06
CA ILE A 313 -10.79 11.54 12.54
C ILE A 313 -10.08 10.20 12.40
N ALA A 314 -10.71 9.12 12.88
CA ALA A 314 -10.16 7.77 12.75
C ALA A 314 -9.96 7.39 11.28
N ALA A 315 -10.91 7.69 10.40
CA ALA A 315 -10.79 7.40 8.97
C ALA A 315 -9.60 8.13 8.34
N VAL A 316 -9.40 9.43 8.58
CA VAL A 316 -8.25 10.17 8.01
C VAL A 316 -6.92 9.60 8.52
N LYS A 317 -6.79 9.36 9.83
CA LYS A 317 -5.57 8.77 10.41
C LYS A 317 -5.27 7.39 9.81
N GLN A 318 -6.30 6.54 9.68
CA GLN A 318 -6.19 5.23 9.05
C GLN A 318 -5.74 5.34 7.60
N ASP A 319 -6.28 6.30 6.84
CA ASP A 319 -5.94 6.50 5.43
C ASP A 319 -4.46 6.86 5.25
N ILE A 320 -3.96 7.83 6.03
CA ILE A 320 -2.56 8.27 5.98
C ILE A 320 -1.62 7.11 6.30
N ILE A 321 -1.88 6.40 7.42
CA ILE A 321 -1.02 5.29 7.85
C ILE A 321 -1.09 4.09 6.90
N ARG A 322 -2.28 3.75 6.40
CA ARG A 322 -2.42 2.69 5.40
C ARG A 322 -1.67 3.05 4.12
N SER A 323 -1.69 4.32 3.74
CA SER A 323 -0.97 4.82 2.56
C SER A 323 0.55 4.71 2.75
N LEU A 324 1.09 5.15 3.89
CA LEU A 324 2.49 4.96 4.25
C LEU A 324 2.88 3.47 4.28
N ALA A 325 2.07 2.63 4.94
CA ALA A 325 2.30 1.19 5.03
C ALA A 325 2.34 0.51 3.66
N SER A 326 1.44 0.93 2.75
CA SER A 326 1.38 0.41 1.38
C SER A 326 2.65 0.78 0.61
N ARG A 327 3.03 2.07 0.61
CA ARG A 327 4.24 2.57 -0.05
C ARG A 327 5.50 1.90 0.45
N PHE A 328 5.64 1.79 1.77
CA PHE A 328 6.81 1.16 2.38
C PHE A 328 6.90 -0.33 2.02
N THR A 329 5.76 -1.03 2.00
CA THR A 329 5.74 -2.44 1.59
C THR A 329 6.15 -2.59 0.13
N MET A 330 5.52 -1.85 -0.79
CA MET A 330 5.83 -1.93 -2.22
C MET A 330 7.27 -1.52 -2.54
N HIS A 331 7.76 -0.47 -1.88
CA HIS A 331 9.13 -0.02 -2.05
C HIS A 331 10.14 -1.03 -1.50
N CYS A 332 9.90 -1.61 -0.32
CA CYS A 332 10.75 -2.66 0.23
C CYS A 332 10.77 -3.91 -0.67
N ASP A 333 9.63 -4.31 -1.22
CA ASP A 333 9.54 -5.47 -2.11
C ASP A 333 10.34 -5.21 -3.41
N ALA A 334 10.23 -4.02 -3.99
CA ALA A 334 11.01 -3.61 -5.17
C ALA A 334 12.54 -3.59 -4.91
N LEU A 335 12.97 -3.05 -3.76
CA LEU A 335 14.40 -3.02 -3.39
C LEU A 335 15.01 -4.42 -3.25
N ILE A 336 14.21 -5.41 -2.82
CA ILE A 336 14.66 -6.79 -2.66
C ILE A 336 14.76 -7.48 -4.02
N ASP A 337 13.78 -7.28 -4.89
CA ASP A 337 13.70 -7.95 -6.19
C ASP A 337 14.81 -7.52 -7.15
N ASP A 338 15.18 -6.23 -7.14
CA ASP A 338 16.16 -5.71 -8.11
C ASP A 338 17.63 -5.94 -7.70
N ASN A 339 17.92 -6.54 -6.53
CA ASN A 339 19.27 -6.58 -5.91
C ASN A 339 19.97 -5.20 -5.91
N LEU A 340 19.19 -4.11 -5.95
CA LEU A 340 19.67 -2.73 -5.94
C LEU A 340 20.06 -2.31 -4.52
N LEU A 341 20.87 -3.12 -3.84
CA LEU A 341 21.60 -2.61 -2.69
C LEU A 341 22.66 -1.66 -3.24
N PRO A 342 22.54 -0.35 -2.99
CA PRO A 342 23.43 0.60 -3.64
C PRO A 342 24.85 0.38 -3.11
N GLU A 343 25.83 0.34 -4.03
CA GLU A 343 27.25 0.44 -3.67
C GLU A 343 27.61 1.87 -3.22
N GLU A 344 26.69 2.82 -3.40
CA GLU A 344 26.82 4.25 -3.11
C GLU A 344 26.55 4.58 -1.64
N LYS A 345 27.27 5.58 -1.10
CA LYS A 345 27.16 6.02 0.29
C LYS A 345 25.86 6.78 0.60
N VAL A 346 25.18 7.32 -0.42
CA VAL A 346 23.95 8.09 -0.31
C VAL A 346 23.02 7.62 -1.42
N CYS A 347 21.76 7.33 -1.09
CA CYS A 347 20.81 6.73 -2.02
C CYS A 347 19.53 7.56 -2.03
N PHE A 348 19.03 7.90 -3.22
CA PHE A 348 17.76 8.58 -3.40
C PHE A 348 16.75 7.64 -4.03
N ASN A 349 15.61 7.47 -3.35
CA ASN A 349 14.58 6.54 -3.77
C ASN A 349 13.21 7.21 -3.74
N GLU A 350 12.45 7.06 -4.81
CA GLU A 350 11.06 7.52 -4.89
C GLU A 350 10.09 6.35 -4.64
N PRO A 351 9.34 6.34 -3.52
CA PRO A 351 8.29 5.36 -3.31
C PRO A 351 7.09 5.62 -4.25
N PRO A 352 6.21 4.62 -4.47
CA PRO A 352 5.04 4.78 -5.32
C PRO A 352 4.14 5.96 -4.92
N ARG A 353 3.73 6.76 -5.90
CA ARG A 353 2.84 7.92 -5.72
C ARG A 353 1.38 7.48 -5.73
N ARG A 354 0.53 8.10 -4.90
CA ARG A 354 -0.90 7.77 -4.87
C ARG A 354 -1.63 8.41 -6.05
N VAL A 355 -2.54 7.66 -6.65
CA VAL A 355 -3.50 8.16 -7.63
C VAL A 355 -4.92 7.83 -7.18
N LEU A 356 -5.92 8.59 -7.63
CA LEU A 356 -7.32 8.35 -7.30
C LEU A 356 -8.11 7.85 -8.51
N VAL A 357 -9.03 6.92 -8.24
CA VAL A 357 -9.84 6.22 -9.24
C VAL A 357 -11.32 6.35 -8.89
N PRO A 358 -12.18 6.85 -9.79
CA PRO A 358 -13.60 7.04 -9.50
C PRO A 358 -14.37 5.72 -9.41
N VAL A 359 -15.20 5.61 -8.38
CA VAL A 359 -16.17 4.53 -8.18
C VAL A 359 -17.51 5.14 -7.82
N GLY A 360 -18.34 5.41 -8.82
CA GLY A 360 -19.61 6.10 -8.62
C GLY A 360 -19.41 7.55 -8.15
N ALA A 361 -19.69 7.84 -6.88
CA ALA A 361 -19.61 9.19 -6.30
C ALA A 361 -18.45 9.37 -5.31
N LEU A 362 -17.52 8.43 -5.26
CA LEU A 362 -16.34 8.43 -4.39
C LEU A 362 -15.09 8.05 -5.18
N TYR A 363 -13.93 8.18 -4.54
CA TYR A 363 -12.67 7.68 -5.06
C TYR A 363 -12.15 6.52 -4.23
N LEU A 364 -11.62 5.52 -4.93
CA LEU A 364 -10.63 4.58 -4.41
C LEU A 364 -9.25 5.06 -4.83
N CYS A 365 -8.18 4.39 -4.39
CA CYS A 365 -6.83 4.75 -4.77
C CYS A 365 -6.07 3.59 -5.41
N ASP A 366 -5.01 3.96 -6.12
CA ASP A 366 -3.95 3.04 -6.54
C ASP A 366 -2.60 3.73 -6.35
N TYR A 367 -1.50 3.02 -6.63
CA TYR A 367 -0.16 3.54 -6.48
C TYR A 367 0.69 3.28 -7.72
N LEU A 368 1.31 4.33 -8.25
CA LEU A 368 2.16 4.27 -9.43
C LEU A 368 3.62 4.45 -9.04
N PHE A 369 4.49 3.57 -9.51
CA PHE A 369 5.93 3.71 -9.40
C PHE A 369 6.45 4.91 -10.23
N PRO A 370 7.67 5.39 -9.93
CA PRO A 370 8.38 6.34 -10.78
C PRO A 370 8.39 5.87 -12.25
N GLY A 371 8.06 6.77 -13.18
CA GLY A 371 7.97 6.45 -14.62
C GLY A 371 6.66 5.79 -15.10
N GLU A 372 5.82 5.26 -14.21
CA GLU A 372 4.56 4.63 -14.63
C GLU A 372 3.51 5.65 -15.09
N ALA A 373 2.80 5.31 -16.17
CA ALA A 373 1.72 6.10 -16.73
C ALA A 373 0.37 5.80 -16.03
N PRO A 374 -0.61 6.71 -16.10
CA PRO A 374 -1.95 6.46 -15.52
C PRO A 374 -2.65 5.23 -16.10
N ALA A 375 -2.25 4.79 -17.30
CA ALA A 375 -2.72 3.55 -17.92
C ALA A 375 -2.42 2.28 -17.09
N GLU A 376 -1.34 2.27 -16.30
CA GLU A 376 -0.98 1.14 -15.44
C GLU A 376 -2.01 0.92 -14.32
N ALA A 377 -2.57 2.02 -13.77
CA ALA A 377 -3.65 1.95 -12.80
C ALA A 377 -4.93 1.32 -13.38
N LEU A 378 -5.13 1.37 -14.71
CA LEU A 378 -6.28 0.72 -15.33
C LEU A 378 -6.20 -0.81 -15.25
N LEU A 379 -4.99 -1.37 -15.25
CA LEU A 379 -4.77 -2.82 -15.16
C LEU A 379 -5.15 -3.31 -13.77
N SER A 380 -4.60 -2.69 -12.72
CA SER A 380 -4.88 -3.03 -11.33
C SER A 380 -6.36 -2.83 -10.99
N VAL A 381 -6.98 -1.72 -11.42
CA VAL A 381 -8.39 -1.42 -11.19
C VAL A 381 -9.31 -2.41 -11.89
N ARG A 382 -8.97 -2.80 -13.12
CA ARG A 382 -9.76 -3.79 -13.86
C ARG A 382 -9.61 -5.18 -13.24
N GLU A 383 -8.42 -5.56 -12.83
CA GLU A 383 -8.18 -6.88 -12.23
C GLU A 383 -8.77 -6.96 -10.82
N LEU A 384 -8.44 -6.02 -9.94
CA LEU A 384 -8.76 -6.08 -8.50
C LEU A 384 -10.12 -5.49 -8.13
N LEU A 385 -10.64 -4.54 -8.90
CA LEU A 385 -11.94 -3.92 -8.61
C LEU A 385 -13.02 -4.33 -9.60
N ASP A 386 -12.67 -5.00 -10.70
CA ASP A 386 -13.58 -5.31 -11.82
C ASP A 386 -14.35 -4.08 -12.32
N LEU A 387 -13.63 -2.95 -12.36
CA LEU A 387 -14.14 -1.67 -12.83
C LEU A 387 -13.63 -1.36 -14.24
N LYS A 388 -14.46 -0.66 -14.99
CA LYS A 388 -14.13 -0.15 -16.33
C LYS A 388 -14.09 1.37 -16.25
N ILE A 389 -12.87 1.90 -16.21
CA ILE A 389 -12.59 3.33 -16.26
C ILE A 389 -11.66 3.63 -17.43
N THR A 390 -11.52 4.90 -17.77
CA THR A 390 -10.59 5.37 -18.80
C THR A 390 -9.40 6.08 -18.16
N GLU A 391 -8.30 6.23 -18.90
CA GLU A 391 -7.10 6.92 -18.42
C GLU A 391 -7.39 8.35 -17.95
N ALA A 392 -8.30 9.05 -18.65
CA ALA A 392 -8.72 10.41 -18.30
C ALA A 392 -9.50 10.51 -16.98
N ASP A 393 -9.99 9.39 -16.46
CA ASP A 393 -10.70 9.33 -15.18
C ASP A 393 -9.74 9.22 -13.99
N VAL A 394 -8.47 8.86 -14.22
CA VAL A 394 -7.45 8.70 -13.18
C VAL A 394 -6.90 10.06 -12.78
N ILE A 395 -6.93 10.35 -11.48
CA ILE A 395 -6.47 11.62 -10.92
C ILE A 395 -5.07 11.44 -10.35
N CYS A 396 -4.09 12.08 -10.99
CA CYS A 396 -2.67 11.94 -10.65
C CYS A 396 -2.05 13.17 -9.98
N ASP A 397 -2.79 14.29 -9.89
CA ASP A 397 -2.32 15.57 -9.37
C ASP A 397 -2.55 15.74 -7.85
N VAL A 398 -2.80 14.64 -7.15
CA VAL A 398 -3.00 14.65 -5.69
C VAL A 398 -1.71 14.78 -4.90
N GLU A 399 -0.58 14.38 -5.47
CA GLU A 399 0.76 14.44 -4.91
C GLU A 399 1.73 14.93 -6.00
N THR A 400 2.73 15.73 -5.62
CA THR A 400 3.75 16.21 -6.56
C THR A 400 4.91 15.22 -6.64
N PRO A 401 5.55 15.08 -7.81
CA PRO A 401 6.84 14.37 -7.92
C PRO A 401 7.90 14.99 -6.99
N ALA A 402 8.91 14.19 -6.64
CA ALA A 402 10.00 14.67 -5.81
C ALA A 402 10.85 15.73 -6.55
N ASP A 403 11.33 16.72 -5.80
CA ASP A 403 12.33 17.68 -6.30
C ASP A 403 13.73 17.10 -6.04
N THR A 404 14.45 16.75 -7.11
CA THR A 404 15.79 16.14 -7.02
C THR A 404 16.91 17.18 -6.93
N SER A 405 16.60 18.47 -7.01
CA SER A 405 17.62 19.52 -7.20
C SER A 405 18.65 19.59 -6.06
N GLU A 406 18.25 19.34 -4.81
CA GLU A 406 19.16 19.28 -3.66
C GLU A 406 20.06 18.04 -3.69
N PHE A 407 19.54 16.90 -4.15
CA PHE A 407 20.31 15.66 -4.28
C PHE A 407 21.33 15.74 -5.42
N ASP A 408 20.91 16.30 -6.56
CA ASP A 408 21.77 16.56 -7.72
C ASP A 408 22.93 17.52 -7.35
N ALA A 409 22.75 18.37 -6.34
CA ALA A 409 23.81 19.21 -5.81
C ALA A 409 24.79 18.44 -4.89
N LEU A 410 24.28 17.55 -4.03
CA LEU A 410 25.09 16.71 -3.14
C LEU A 410 25.98 15.72 -3.91
N ASP A 411 25.46 15.13 -5.00
CA ASP A 411 26.24 14.20 -5.84
C ASP A 411 27.38 14.92 -6.58
N ARG A 412 27.16 16.19 -6.98
CA ARG A 412 28.21 17.05 -7.55
C ARG A 412 29.30 17.38 -6.54
N ASP A 413 28.97 17.54 -5.26
CA ASP A 413 29.96 17.82 -4.22
C ASP A 413 30.72 16.55 -3.80
N ALA A 414 30.05 15.39 -3.73
CA ALA A 414 30.68 14.09 -3.45
C ALA A 414 31.67 13.68 -4.55
N SER A 415 31.30 13.83 -5.82
CA SER A 415 32.20 13.60 -6.97
C SER A 415 33.38 14.58 -7.00
N SER A 416 33.23 15.77 -6.42
CA SER A 416 34.32 16.75 -6.27
C SER A 416 35.31 16.38 -5.17
N GLU A 417 34.83 15.79 -4.07
CA GLU A 417 35.69 15.28 -2.98
C GLU A 417 36.44 14.00 -3.37
N GLU A 418 35.84 13.11 -4.18
CA GLU A 418 36.50 11.87 -4.62
C GLU A 418 37.68 12.13 -5.58
N LEU A 419 37.71 13.30 -6.24
CA LEU A 419 38.86 13.77 -7.03
C LEU A 419 40.01 14.34 -6.17
N LEU A 420 39.76 14.64 -4.90
CA LEU A 420 40.79 15.09 -3.97
C LEU A 420 41.36 13.87 -3.25
N ALA A 421 42.41 13.28 -3.83
CA ALA A 421 43.17 12.21 -3.18
C ALA A 421 43.41 12.57 -1.70
N THR A 422 43.01 11.66 -0.80
CA THR A 422 43.20 11.88 0.62
C THR A 422 44.70 12.13 0.90
N PRO A 423 45.09 13.00 1.85
CA PRO A 423 46.50 13.33 2.09
C PRO A 423 47.36 12.08 2.34
N GLN A 424 46.73 11.02 2.85
CA GLN A 424 47.34 9.74 3.16
C GLN A 424 47.63 8.90 1.91
N GLU A 425 46.74 8.85 0.92
CA GLU A 425 46.95 8.13 -0.34
C GLU A 425 47.99 8.80 -1.23
N ALA A 426 47.96 10.14 -1.30
CA ALA A 426 48.98 10.92 -2.00
C ALA A 426 50.39 10.68 -1.40
N SER A 427 50.48 10.57 -0.06
CA SER A 427 51.74 10.27 0.62
C SER A 427 52.23 8.84 0.35
N GLN A 428 51.34 7.83 0.35
CA GLN A 428 51.69 6.44 0.06
C GLN A 428 52.18 6.25 -1.38
N PHE A 429 51.51 6.88 -2.35
CA PHE A 429 51.93 6.82 -3.75
C PHE A 429 53.31 7.46 -3.95
N MET A 430 53.59 8.57 -3.25
CA MET A 430 54.91 9.20 -3.25
C MET A 430 56.00 8.29 -2.64
N TYR A 431 55.71 7.60 -1.52
CA TYR A 431 56.66 6.66 -0.90
C TYR A 431 56.95 5.44 -1.80
N ILE A 432 55.91 4.85 -2.40
CA ILE A 432 56.06 3.71 -3.31
C ILE A 432 56.88 4.10 -4.54
N THR A 433 56.56 5.25 -5.16
CA THR A 433 57.29 5.77 -6.32
C THR A 433 58.76 6.04 -5.97
N GLY A 434 59.02 6.61 -4.79
CA GLY A 434 60.37 6.85 -4.28
C GLY A 434 61.18 5.57 -4.07
N ILE A 435 60.57 4.52 -3.49
CA ILE A 435 61.21 3.22 -3.28
C ILE A 435 61.51 2.54 -4.62
N CYS A 436 60.56 2.56 -5.57
CA CYS A 436 60.78 2.01 -6.91
C CYS A 436 61.94 2.71 -7.64
N PHE A 437 62.02 4.03 -7.54
CA PHE A 437 63.11 4.80 -8.14
C PHE A 437 64.46 4.48 -7.49
N ALA A 438 64.52 4.39 -6.16
CA ALA A 438 65.74 4.01 -5.44
C ALA A 438 66.23 2.59 -5.80
N MET A 439 65.29 1.63 -5.93
CA MET A 439 65.60 0.27 -6.38
C MET A 439 66.12 0.23 -7.81
N PHE A 440 65.54 1.03 -8.70
CA PHE A 440 66.01 1.14 -10.09
C PHE A 440 67.44 1.67 -10.15
N VAL A 441 67.74 2.74 -9.41
CA VAL A 441 69.10 3.30 -9.33
C VAL A 441 70.09 2.27 -8.78
N LEU A 442 69.70 1.50 -7.76
CA LEU A 442 70.54 0.45 -7.18
C LEU A 442 70.82 -0.68 -8.18
N ILE A 443 69.80 -1.13 -8.94
CA ILE A 443 69.97 -2.15 -9.99
C ILE A 443 70.92 -1.64 -11.07
N VAL A 444 70.75 -0.41 -11.55
CA VAL A 444 71.64 0.20 -12.54
C VAL A 444 73.07 0.29 -12.01
N SER A 445 73.24 0.69 -10.75
CA SER A 445 74.56 0.76 -10.10
C SER A 445 75.24 -0.61 -10.01
N ILE A 446 74.50 -1.67 -9.70
CA ILE A 446 75.02 -3.05 -9.66
C ILE A 446 75.43 -3.50 -11.06
N ILE A 447 74.61 -3.23 -12.08
CA ILE A 447 74.91 -3.59 -13.47
C ILE A 447 76.18 -2.88 -13.95
N ILE A 448 76.36 -1.60 -13.63
CA ILE A 448 77.57 -0.84 -13.98
C ILE A 448 78.79 -1.40 -13.23
N HIS A 449 78.68 -1.64 -11.92
CA HIS A 449 79.81 -2.09 -11.10
C HIS A 449 80.30 -3.50 -11.48
N TYR A 450 79.37 -4.38 -11.85
CA TYR A 450 79.68 -5.76 -12.26
C TYR A 450 79.71 -5.95 -13.79
N TYR A 451 79.66 -4.88 -14.57
CA TYR A 451 79.56 -4.93 -16.04
C TYR A 451 80.61 -5.85 -16.66
N ASP A 452 81.89 -5.68 -16.30
CA ASP A 452 82.98 -6.49 -16.84
C ASP A 452 82.90 -7.97 -16.42
N GLY A 453 82.35 -8.25 -15.24
CA GLY A 453 82.13 -9.60 -14.73
C GLY A 453 80.94 -10.28 -15.42
N ILE A 454 79.83 -9.54 -15.60
CA ILE A 454 78.63 -9.99 -16.29
C ILE A 454 78.95 -10.26 -17.77
N VAL A 455 79.67 -9.36 -18.44
CA VAL A 455 80.08 -9.53 -19.84
C VAL A 455 80.97 -10.77 -20.02
N LYS A 456 81.90 -11.04 -19.08
CA LYS A 456 82.72 -12.28 -19.10
C LYS A 456 81.93 -13.57 -18.88
N VAL A 457 80.88 -13.53 -18.05
CA VAL A 457 80.01 -14.68 -17.79
C VAL A 457 79.08 -14.92 -18.97
N VAL A 458 78.47 -13.85 -19.51
CA VAL A 458 77.61 -13.90 -20.69
C VAL A 458 78.39 -14.35 -21.94
N SER A 459 79.63 -13.89 -22.12
CA SER A 459 80.48 -14.36 -23.23
C SER A 459 80.86 -15.84 -23.10
N LYS A 460 80.96 -16.37 -21.87
CA LYS A 460 81.20 -17.80 -21.62
C LYS A 460 79.96 -18.67 -21.85
N VAL A 461 78.76 -18.13 -21.61
CA VAL A 461 77.49 -18.83 -21.82
C VAL A 461 77.09 -18.83 -23.30
N LEU A 462 77.38 -17.76 -24.05
CA LEU A 462 77.10 -17.67 -25.50
C LEU A 462 78.15 -18.36 -26.38
N SER A 463 79.28 -18.78 -25.84
CA SER A 463 80.34 -19.51 -26.56
C SER A 463 80.23 -21.04 -26.40
N LYS A 464 79.07 -21.57 -26.00
CA LYS A 464 78.80 -23.01 -25.91
C LYS A 464 77.57 -23.42 -26.71
#